data_AF-A0AAX0XNK3-F1
#
_entry.id   AF-A0AAX0XNK3-F1
#
_cell.length_a   1.000
_cell.length_b   1.000
_cell.length_c   1.000
_cell.angle_alpha   90.00
_cell.angle_beta   90.00
_cell.angle_gamma   90.00
#
_symmetry.space_group_name_H-M   'P 1'
#
loop_
_entity.id
_entity.type
_entity.pdbx_description
1 polymer ?
#
loop_
_entity_poly.entity_id
_entity_poly.type
_entity_poly.pdbx_seq_one_letter_code
_entity_poly.pdbx_strand_id
1 'polypeptide(L)' 'MKRINDLVFTSVQDTKSTLECTLIHDPKQALEDAEAVLKAMEAFGYNQPSRRKMLKSIINKANKAQQEVK' A
#
# COMPACT_ATOMS: atom_id res chain seq x y z
N MET A 1 -0.01 9.08 -10.98
CA MET A 1 1.36 8.50 -10.90
C MET A 1 2.24 9.13 -9.82
N LYS A 2 2.21 10.46 -9.59
CA LYS A 2 3.06 11.11 -8.57
C LYS A 2 2.99 10.44 -7.18
N ARG A 3 1.78 10.25 -6.64
CA ARG A 3 1.53 9.59 -5.34
C ARG A 3 2.14 8.18 -5.24
N ILE A 4 2.04 7.37 -6.29
CA ILE A 4 2.58 5.99 -6.28
C ILE A 4 4.11 6.02 -6.32
N ASN A 5 4.70 6.90 -7.13
CA ASN A 5 6.15 7.07 -7.15
C ASN A 5 6.66 7.52 -5.77
N ASP A 6 6.00 8.49 -5.13
CA ASP A 6 6.37 8.95 -3.80
C ASP A 6 6.34 7.80 -2.78
N LEU A 7 5.31 6.94 -2.83
CA LEU A 7 5.19 5.75 -1.98
C LEU A 7 6.23 4.66 -2.30
N VAL A 8 6.66 4.52 -3.55
CA VAL A 8 7.70 3.55 -3.94
C VAL A 8 9.08 3.98 -3.46
N PHE A 9 9.42 5.26 -3.62
CA PHE A 9 10.77 5.79 -3.39
C PHE A 9 11.01 6.35 -1.98
N THR A 10 9.96 6.59 -1.18
CA THR A 10 10.11 7.00 0.23
C THR A 10 10.53 5.84 1.15
N SER A 11 10.72 6.08 2.44
CA SER A 11 11.07 5.03 3.39
C SER A 11 9.93 4.01 3.58
N VAL A 12 10.25 2.78 4.03
CA VAL A 12 9.22 1.75 4.29
C VAL A 12 8.27 2.20 5.40
N GLN A 13 8.78 2.92 6.39
CA GLN A 13 8.00 3.45 7.52
C GLN A 13 7.02 4.54 7.07
N ASP A 14 7.48 5.51 6.26
CA ASP A 14 6.62 6.59 5.78
C ASP A 14 5.52 6.07 4.84
N THR A 15 5.88 5.10 3.99
CA THR A 15 4.92 4.40 3.14
C THR A 15 3.84 3.72 3.99
N LYS A 16 4.26 3.01 5.05
CA LYS A 16 3.35 2.33 5.96
C LYS A 16 2.43 3.34 6.65
N SER A 17 2.97 4.39 7.28
CA SER A 17 2.17 5.40 7.98
C SER A 17 1.17 6.09 7.05
N THR A 18 1.57 6.39 5.81
CA THR A 18 0.68 6.99 4.80
C THR A 18 -0.46 6.06 4.41
N LEU A 19 -0.15 4.78 4.16
CA LEU A 19 -1.16 3.78 3.80
C LEU A 19 -2.07 3.42 4.98
N GLU A 20 -1.56 3.40 6.22
CA GLU A 20 -2.38 3.18 7.42
C GLU A 20 -3.32 4.36 7.69
N CYS A 21 -2.85 5.59 7.51
CA CYS A 21 -3.71 6.78 7.57
C CYS A 21 -4.79 6.72 6.49
N THR A 22 -4.41 6.42 5.24
CA THR A 22 -5.36 6.27 4.13
C THR A 22 -6.37 5.16 4.42
N LEU A 23 -5.94 4.02 4.97
CA LEU A 23 -6.80 2.89 5.31
C LEU A 23 -7.90 3.26 6.32
N ILE A 24 -7.61 4.12 7.30
CA ILE A 24 -8.59 4.56 8.30
C ILE A 24 -9.68 5.43 7.66
N HIS A 25 -9.31 6.27 6.69
CA HIS A 25 -10.22 7.24 6.08
C HIS A 25 -10.93 6.72 4.83
N ASP A 26 -10.21 5.97 4.00
CA ASP A 26 -10.64 5.41 2.74
C ASP A 26 -9.94 4.05 2.49
N PRO A 27 -10.56 2.95 2.98
CA PRO A 27 -10.03 1.61 2.76
C PRO A 27 -9.88 1.24 1.28
N LYS A 28 -10.70 1.83 0.39
CA LYS A 28 -10.61 1.56 -1.05
C LYS A 28 -9.39 2.22 -1.66
N GLN A 29 -9.13 3.48 -1.35
CA GLN A 29 -7.91 4.14 -1.82
C GLN A 29 -6.65 3.44 -1.27
N ALA A 30 -6.68 2.97 -0.02
CA ALA A 30 -5.55 2.24 0.57
C ALA A 30 -5.25 0.92 -0.15
N LEU A 31 -6.30 0.20 -0.59
CA LEU A 31 -6.16 -1.01 -1.41
C LEU A 31 -5.51 -0.68 -2.76
N GLU A 32 -6.09 0.27 -3.50
CA GLU A 32 -5.61 0.67 -4.82
C GLU A 32 -4.16 1.18 -4.79
N ASP A 33 -3.82 2.00 -3.79
CA ASP A 33 -2.46 2.50 -3.60
C ASP A 33 -1.47 1.37 -3.30
N ALA A 34 -1.81 0.46 -2.38
CA ALA A 34 -0.92 -0.63 -1.99
C ALA A 34 -0.67 -1.63 -3.13
N GLU A 35 -1.69 -1.94 -3.93
CA GLU A 35 -1.57 -2.77 -5.13
C GLU A 35 -0.73 -2.09 -6.22
N ALA A 36 -0.96 -0.80 -6.46
CA ALA A 36 -0.20 -0.02 -7.42
C ALA A 36 1.29 0.08 -7.04
N VAL A 37 1.61 0.27 -5.76
CA VAL A 37 3.00 0.27 -5.26
C VAL A 37 3.64 -1.10 -5.44
N LEU A 38 2.92 -2.20 -5.14
CA LEU A 38 3.44 -3.55 -5.31
C LEU A 38 3.77 -3.84 -6.78
N LYS A 39 2.86 -3.48 -7.69
CA LYS A 39 3.05 -3.61 -9.14
C LYS A 39 4.22 -2.75 -9.64
N ALA A 40 4.35 -1.52 -9.15
CA ALA A 40 5.45 -0.64 -9.51
C ALA A 40 6.80 -1.22 -9.04
N MET A 41 6.88 -1.75 -7.80
CA MET A 41 8.08 -2.42 -7.31
C MET A 41 8.50 -3.61 -8.18
N GLU A 42 7.53 -4.38 -8.69
CA GLU A 42 7.79 -5.48 -9.61
C GLU A 42 8.34 -5.00 -10.94
N ALA A 43 7.75 -3.94 -11.51
CA ALA A 43 8.22 -3.32 -12.75
C ALA A 43 9.65 -2.75 -12.63
N PHE A 44 10.02 -2.19 -11.47
CA PHE A 44 11.37 -1.68 -11.21
C PHE A 44 12.38 -2.75 -10.79
N GLY A 45 11.98 -4.02 -10.66
CA GLY A 45 12.86 -5.09 -10.19
C GLY A 45 13.29 -4.93 -8.72
N TYR A 46 12.50 -4.22 -7.91
CA TYR A 46 12.81 -4.00 -6.49
C TYR A 46 12.56 -5.25 -5.65
N ASN A 47 13.65 -5.88 -5.24
CA ASN A 47 13.65 -6.97 -4.27
C ASN A 47 13.71 -6.44 -2.83
N GLN A 48 12.59 -5.88 -2.36
CA GLN A 48 12.44 -5.33 -1.00
C GLN A 48 11.42 -6.16 -0.20
N PRO A 49 11.82 -7.28 0.42
CA PRO A 49 10.89 -8.23 1.05
C PRO A 49 10.11 -7.64 2.22
N SER A 50 10.72 -6.76 3.01
CA SER A 50 10.06 -6.05 4.12
C SER A 50 8.91 -5.17 3.62
N ARG A 51 9.15 -4.40 2.56
CA ARG A 51 8.13 -3.56 1.90
C ARG A 51 7.01 -4.40 1.31
N ARG A 52 7.32 -5.50 0.62
CA ARG A 52 6.30 -6.43 0.08
C ARG A 52 5.41 -6.99 1.18
N LYS A 53 5.99 -7.42 2.31
CA LYS A 53 5.25 -7.92 3.47
C LYS A 53 4.33 -6.85 4.06
N MET A 54 4.81 -5.61 4.18
CA MET A 54 4.02 -4.47 4.65
C MET A 54 2.84 -4.18 3.71
N LEU A 55 3.08 -4.08 2.41
CA LEU A 55 2.01 -3.82 1.41
C LEU A 55 0.94 -4.90 1.43
N LYS A 56 1.33 -6.18 1.48
CA LYS A 56 0.36 -7.29 1.63
C LYS A 56 -0.47 -7.18 2.90
N SER A 57 0.12 -6.71 4.00
CA SER A 57 -0.63 -6.48 5.24
C SER A 57 -1.67 -5.36 5.08
N ILE A 58 -1.33 -4.26 4.40
CA ILE A 58 -2.28 -3.18 4.09
C ILE A 58 -3.42 -3.70 3.20
N ILE A 59 -3.10 -4.42 2.12
CA ILE A 59 -4.09 -5.01 1.20
C ILE A 59 -5.08 -5.89 1.97
N ASN A 60 -4.59 -6.78 2.83
CA ASN A 60 -5.45 -7.66 3.62
C ASN A 60 -6.35 -6.88 4.59
N LYS A 61 -5.83 -5.84 5.25
CA LYS A 61 -6.63 -4.98 6.15
C LYS A 61 -7.69 -4.20 5.37
N ALA A 62 -7.34 -3.64 4.21
CA ALA A 62 -8.25 -2.90 3.35
C ALA A 62 -9.40 -3.77 2.85
N ASN A 63 -9.10 -4.96 2.34
CA ASN A 63 -10.11 -5.94 1.92
C ASN A 63 -11.05 -6.32 3.07
N LYS A 64 -10.52 -6.52 4.28
CA LYS A 64 -11.33 -6.81 5.46
C LYS A 64 -12.26 -5.64 5.80
N ALA A 65 -11.73 -4.42 5.87
CA ALA A 65 -12.53 -3.22 6.16
C ALA A 65 -13.65 -3.00 5.12
N GLN A 66 -13.42 -3.34 3.86
CA GLN A 66 -14.46 -3.26 2.81
C GLN A 66 -15.57 -4.33 2.96
N GLN A 67 -15.27 -5.48 3.55
CA GLN A 67 -16.25 -6.55 3.79
C GLN A 67 -17.11 -6.28 5.02
N GLU A 68 -16.59 -5.56 6.02
CA GLU A 68 -17.30 -5.20 7.25
C GLU A 68 -18.29 -4.02 7.06
N VAL A 69 -18.24 -3.32 5.92
CA VAL A 69 -19.14 -2.22 5.56
C VAL A 69 -20.36 -2.70 4.73
N LYS A 70 -20.54 -4.02 4.57
CA LYS A 70 -21.71 -4.65 3.95
C LYS A 70 -22.70 -5.16 4.98
#